data_AF-A0A954XHF8-F1
#
_entry.id   AF-A0A954XHF8-F1
#
_cell.length_a   1.000
_cell.length_b   1.000
_cell.length_c   1.000
_cell.angle_alpha   90.00
_cell.angle_beta   90.00
_cell.angle_gamma   90.00
#
_symmetry.space_group_name_H-M   'P 1'
#
loop_
_entity.id
_entity.type
_entity.pdbx_description
1 polymer ?
#
loop_
_entity_poly.entity_id
_entity_poly.type
_entity_poly.pdbx_seq_one_letter_code
_entity_poly.pdbx_strand_id
1 'polypeptide(L)'
;GARARFMMGELKFAQKAYQEAIAEFQRCMFGYGAEQAPTEVKNWQAKSGYEAGRCADVRIKDAAAADRAGLISDATRYYEYVAQKHPEHELAKEAQKRLAELAKLK
;
A
#
# COMPACT_ATOMS: atom_id res chain seq x y z
N GLY A 1 -15.56 8.70 4.80
CA GLY A 1 -14.51 9.53 4.18
C GLY A 1 -13.20 8.74 4.08
N ALA A 2 -12.21 9.27 3.35
CA ALA A 2 -10.93 8.59 3.07
C ALA A 2 -10.21 8.09 4.34
N ARG A 3 -10.10 8.95 5.36
CA ARG A 3 -9.54 8.60 6.67
C ARG A 3 -10.19 7.38 7.32
N ALA A 4 -11.52 7.30 7.29
CA ALA A 4 -12.25 6.18 7.88
C ALA A 4 -11.95 4.85 7.15
N ARG A 5 -11.82 4.88 5.81
CA ARG A 5 -11.42 3.69 5.03
C ARG A 5 -9.99 3.27 5.35
N PHE A 6 -9.08 4.22 5.47
CA PHE A 6 -7.72 3.94 5.95
C PHE A 6 -7.74 3.24 7.32
N MET A 7 -8.48 3.77 8.29
CA MET A 7 -8.60 3.14 9.62
C MET A 7 -9.20 1.73 9.58
N MET A 8 -10.20 1.48 8.72
CA MET A 8 -10.75 0.14 8.54
C MET A 8 -9.71 -0.84 7.99
N GLY A 9 -8.87 -0.39 7.06
CA GLY A 9 -7.74 -1.17 6.55
C GLY A 9 -6.74 -1.52 7.66
N GLU A 10 -6.38 -0.56 8.50
CA GLU A 10 -5.48 -0.79 9.66
C GLU A 10 -6.07 -1.82 10.63
N LEU A 11 -7.38 -1.76 10.92
CA LEU A 11 -8.05 -2.75 11.76
C LEU A 11 -7.99 -4.16 11.15
N LYS A 12 -8.20 -4.27 9.83
CA LYS A 12 -8.10 -5.56 9.12
C LYS A 12 -6.67 -6.08 9.07
N PHE A 13 -5.69 -5.20 8.87
CA PHE A 13 -4.27 -5.55 8.94
C PHE A 13 -3.91 -6.11 10.33
N ALA A 14 -4.35 -5.46 11.41
CA ALA A 14 -4.12 -5.93 12.78
C ALA A 14 -4.76 -7.31 13.04
N GLN A 15 -5.87 -7.62 12.37
CA GLN A 15 -6.52 -8.94 12.40
C GLN A 15 -5.84 -9.97 11.48
N LYS A 16 -4.73 -9.62 10.81
CA LYS A 16 -4.05 -10.41 9.77
C LYS A 16 -4.92 -10.74 8.55
N ALA A 17 -6.04 -10.02 8.39
CA ALA A 17 -6.94 -10.12 7.25
C ALA A 17 -6.41 -9.25 6.09
N TYR A 18 -5.25 -9.63 5.55
CA TYR A 18 -4.47 -8.79 4.65
C TYR A 18 -5.16 -8.48 3.32
N GLN A 19 -5.94 -9.43 2.77
CA GLN A 19 -6.65 -9.19 1.51
C GLN A 19 -7.79 -8.19 1.72
N GLU A 20 -8.53 -8.30 2.82
CA GLU A 20 -9.57 -7.35 3.19
C GLU A 20 -8.99 -5.98 3.54
N ALA A 21 -7.82 -5.94 4.19
CA ALA A 21 -7.09 -4.70 4.46
C ALA A 21 -6.73 -3.98 3.16
N ILE A 22 -6.14 -4.70 2.19
CA ILE A 22 -5.81 -4.16 0.86
C ILE A 22 -7.07 -3.58 0.19
N ALA A 23 -8.21 -4.27 0.26
CA ALA A 23 -9.45 -3.77 -0.33
C ALA A 23 -9.92 -2.44 0.30
N GLU A 24 -9.81 -2.28 1.62
CA GLU A 24 -10.12 -1.01 2.29
C GLU A 24 -9.14 0.10 1.92
N PHE A 25 -7.84 -0.21 1.84
CA PHE A 25 -6.83 0.74 1.41
C PHE A 25 -7.02 1.18 -0.04
N GLN A 26 -7.34 0.27 -0.96
CA GLN A 26 -7.63 0.61 -2.36
C GLN A 26 -8.85 1.53 -2.50
N ARG A 27 -9.90 1.32 -1.69
CA ARG A 27 -11.05 2.23 -1.64
C ARG A 27 -10.65 3.64 -1.21
N CYS A 28 -9.66 3.77 -0.31
CA CYS A 28 -9.09 5.07 0.03
C CYS A 28 -8.27 5.65 -1.13
N MET A 29 -7.36 4.85 -1.72
CA MET A 29 -6.47 5.26 -2.82
C MET A 29 -7.23 5.82 -4.04
N PHE A 30 -8.35 5.21 -4.40
CA PHE A 30 -9.03 5.50 -5.67
C PHE A 30 -10.47 6.00 -5.53
N GLY A 31 -11.13 5.77 -4.39
CA GLY A 31 -12.56 6.06 -4.21
C GLY A 31 -12.92 7.49 -3.82
N TYR A 32 -11.95 8.38 -3.62
CA TYR A 32 -12.17 9.75 -3.14
C TYR A 32 -11.51 10.80 -4.05
N GLY A 33 -11.90 10.84 -5.33
CA GLY A 33 -11.39 11.82 -6.29
C GLY A 33 -10.02 11.50 -6.89
N ALA A 34 -9.43 10.36 -6.54
CA ALA A 34 -8.16 9.84 -7.09
C ALA A 34 -7.09 10.95 -7.21
N GLU A 35 -6.53 11.19 -8.40
CA GLU A 35 -5.47 12.18 -8.64
C GLU A 35 -5.93 13.64 -8.45
N GLN A 36 -7.23 13.89 -8.57
CA GLN A 36 -7.84 15.22 -8.42
C GLN A 36 -8.28 15.51 -6.98
N ALA A 37 -8.02 14.59 -6.04
CA ALA A 37 -8.42 14.72 -4.66
C ALA A 37 -7.76 15.94 -3.98
N PRO A 38 -8.44 16.59 -3.01
CA PRO A 38 -7.82 17.63 -2.21
C PRO A 38 -6.65 17.08 -1.38
N THR A 39 -5.71 17.94 -0.99
CA THR A 39 -4.46 17.56 -0.31
C THR A 39 -4.69 16.71 0.94
N GLU A 40 -5.74 16.98 1.73
CA GLU A 40 -6.08 16.18 2.91
C GLU A 40 -6.40 14.72 2.54
N VAL A 41 -7.13 14.51 1.45
CA VAL A 41 -7.44 13.17 0.93
C VAL A 41 -6.20 12.52 0.34
N LYS A 42 -5.34 13.28 -0.36
CA LYS A 42 -4.06 12.76 -0.88
C LYS A 42 -3.15 12.22 0.20
N ASN A 43 -3.10 12.85 1.38
CA ASN A 43 -2.40 12.30 2.55
C ASN A 43 -2.92 10.89 2.91
N TRP A 44 -4.24 10.69 2.94
CA TRP A 44 -4.80 9.36 3.24
C TRP A 44 -4.61 8.36 2.10
N GLN A 45 -4.64 8.80 0.84
CA GLN A 45 -4.32 7.96 -0.31
C GLN A 45 -2.88 7.45 -0.27
N ALA A 46 -1.92 8.33 0.04
CA ALA A 46 -0.51 7.96 0.18
C ALA A 46 -0.29 6.94 1.31
N LYS A 47 -0.89 7.19 2.49
CA LYS A 47 -0.84 6.26 3.64
C LYS A 47 -1.47 4.91 3.28
N SER A 48 -2.62 4.91 2.61
CA SER A 48 -3.24 3.66 2.15
C SER A 48 -2.42 2.91 1.11
N GLY A 49 -1.80 3.60 0.14
CA GLY A 49 -0.89 2.96 -0.81
C GLY A 49 0.28 2.28 -0.12
N TYR A 50 0.88 2.95 0.87
CA TYR A 50 1.99 2.39 1.62
C TYR A 50 1.58 1.15 2.43
N GLU A 51 0.44 1.22 3.14
CA GLU A 51 -0.04 0.10 3.95
C GLU A 51 -0.55 -1.08 3.10
N ALA A 52 -1.10 -0.84 1.91
CA ALA A 52 -1.39 -1.90 0.94
C ALA A 52 -0.12 -2.64 0.50
N GLY A 53 0.99 -1.91 0.29
CA GLY A 53 2.30 -2.49 0.05
C GLY A 53 2.78 -3.34 1.22
N ARG A 54 2.63 -2.84 2.46
CA ARG A 54 2.99 -3.57 3.68
C ARG A 54 2.20 -4.87 3.87
N CYS A 55 0.92 -4.89 3.49
CA CYS A 55 0.10 -6.11 3.52
C CYS A 55 0.70 -7.23 2.66
N ALA A 56 1.17 -6.89 1.46
CA ALA A 56 1.84 -7.84 0.59
C ALA A 56 3.22 -8.23 1.14
N ASP A 57 4.02 -7.25 1.57
CA ASP A 57 5.36 -7.45 2.13
C ASP A 57 5.41 -8.47 3.28
N VAL A 58 4.51 -8.32 4.25
CA VAL A 58 4.45 -9.21 5.42
C VAL A 58 4.20 -10.66 5.01
N ARG A 59 3.46 -10.87 3.92
CA ARG A 59 3.15 -12.21 3.42
C ARG A 59 4.30 -12.84 2.63
N ILE A 60 5.21 -12.05 2.06
CA ILE A 60 6.32 -12.55 1.23
C ILE A 60 7.22 -13.52 2.01
N LYS A 61 7.47 -13.24 3.30
CA LYS A 61 8.43 -14.01 4.11
C LYS A 61 8.02 -15.48 4.27
N ASP A 62 6.73 -15.73 4.47
CA ASP A 62 6.19 -17.05 4.77
C ASP A 62 5.41 -17.64 3.58
N ALA A 63 5.43 -16.97 2.43
CA ALA A 63 4.76 -17.40 1.21
C ALA A 63 5.43 -18.62 0.59
N ALA A 64 4.61 -19.53 0.04
CA ALA A 64 5.10 -20.57 -0.85
C ALA A 64 5.78 -19.94 -2.08
N ALA A 65 6.75 -20.65 -2.66
CA ALA A 65 7.50 -20.16 -3.82
C ALA A 65 6.59 -19.76 -5.00
N ALA A 66 5.48 -20.49 -5.19
CA ALA A 66 4.49 -20.21 -6.22
C ALA A 66 3.76 -18.86 -6.04
N ASP A 67 3.55 -18.43 -4.79
CA ASP A 67 2.81 -17.20 -4.48
C ASP A 67 3.72 -15.97 -4.34
N ARG A 68 5.02 -16.21 -4.07
CA ARG A 68 5.99 -15.17 -3.72
C ARG A 68 6.14 -14.11 -4.80
N ALA A 69 6.20 -14.52 -6.07
CA ALA A 69 6.34 -13.60 -7.20
C ALA A 69 5.13 -12.64 -7.34
N GLY A 70 3.92 -13.15 -7.10
CA GLY A 70 2.70 -12.34 -7.10
C GLY A 70 2.69 -11.30 -5.98
N LEU A 71 3.08 -11.71 -4.76
CA LEU A 71 3.17 -10.82 -3.61
C LEU A 71 4.24 -9.73 -3.79
N ILE A 72 5.41 -10.07 -4.33
CA ILE A 72 6.44 -9.08 -4.67
C ILE A 72 5.89 -8.08 -5.69
N SER A 73 5.17 -8.55 -6.71
CA SER A 73 4.60 -7.68 -7.75
C SER A 73 3.53 -6.74 -7.19
N ASP A 74 2.65 -7.25 -6.32
CA ASP A 74 1.66 -6.43 -5.62
C ASP A 74 2.31 -5.38 -4.73
N ALA A 75 3.28 -5.77 -3.90
CA ALA A 75 3.99 -4.85 -3.03
C ALA A 75 4.70 -3.75 -3.83
N THR A 76 5.40 -4.13 -4.90
CA THR A 76 6.05 -3.18 -5.83
C THR A 76 5.04 -2.17 -6.38
N ARG A 77 3.91 -2.64 -6.92
CA ARG A 77 2.89 -1.76 -7.50
C ARG A 77 2.37 -0.72 -6.50
N TYR A 78 2.15 -1.12 -5.24
CA TYR A 78 1.63 -0.21 -4.23
C TYR A 78 2.67 0.81 -3.75
N TYR A 79 3.92 0.40 -3.56
CA TYR A 79 4.98 1.36 -3.21
C TYR A 79 5.33 2.30 -4.37
N GLU A 80 5.27 1.82 -5.62
CA GLU A 80 5.39 2.67 -6.81
C GLU A 80 4.28 3.72 -6.86
N TYR A 81 3.04 3.36 -6.54
CA TYR A 81 1.96 4.33 -6.44
C TYR A 81 2.32 5.46 -5.46
N VAL A 82 2.85 5.15 -4.28
CA VAL A 82 3.25 6.20 -3.31
C VAL A 82 4.41 7.03 -3.85
N ALA A 83 5.46 6.38 -4.35
CA ALA A 83 6.66 7.07 -4.82
C ALA A 83 6.40 7.95 -6.05
N GLN A 84 5.50 7.54 -6.94
CA GLN A 84 5.24 8.24 -8.20
C GLN A 84 4.06 9.22 -8.12
N LYS A 85 2.98 8.87 -7.42
CA LYS A 85 1.76 9.70 -7.34
C LYS A 85 1.74 10.63 -6.14
N HIS A 86 2.54 10.34 -5.11
CA HIS A 86 2.64 11.15 -3.89
C HIS A 86 4.11 11.43 -3.51
N PRO A 87 4.95 11.93 -4.44
CA PRO A 87 6.40 12.03 -4.24
C PRO A 87 6.81 12.98 -3.10
N GLU A 88 5.97 13.96 -2.76
CA GLU A 88 6.20 14.92 -1.68
C GLU A 88 5.72 14.44 -0.31
N HIS A 89 5.01 13.32 -0.25
CA HIS A 89 4.49 12.77 1.01
C HIS A 89 5.62 12.17 1.86
N GLU A 90 5.48 12.25 3.20
CA GLU A 90 6.49 11.76 4.16
C GLU A 90 6.91 10.29 3.94
N LEU A 91 6.00 9.47 3.41
CA LEU A 91 6.22 8.05 3.13
C LEU A 91 6.89 7.75 1.78
N ALA A 92 7.04 8.72 0.88
CA ALA A 92 7.57 8.48 -0.47
C ALA A 92 9.01 7.94 -0.43
N LYS A 93 9.87 8.51 0.41
CA LYS A 93 11.25 8.04 0.60
C LYS A 93 11.30 6.62 1.16
N GLU A 94 10.40 6.30 2.09
CA GLU A 94 10.36 4.95 2.67
C GLU A 94 9.84 3.93 1.66
N ALA A 95 8.81 4.28 0.87
CA ALA A 95 8.33 3.45 -0.23
C ALA A 95 9.45 3.13 -1.24
N GLN A 96 10.28 4.12 -1.60
CA GLN A 96 11.45 3.91 -2.46
C GLN A 96 12.46 2.92 -1.86
N LYS A 97 12.72 2.98 -0.56
CA LYS A 97 13.58 1.98 0.10
C LYS A 97 12.97 0.60 0.04
N ARG A 98 11.67 0.46 0.30
CA ARG A 98 10.96 -0.83 0.19
C ARG A 98 11.03 -1.39 -1.23
N LEU A 99 10.90 -0.56 -2.26
CA LEU A 99 11.08 -0.96 -3.65
C LEU A 99 12.49 -1.52 -3.92
N ALA A 100 13.53 -0.88 -3.39
CA ALA A 100 14.90 -1.37 -3.52
C ALA A 100 15.11 -2.71 -2.81
N GLU A 101 14.49 -2.93 -1.65
CA GLU A 101 14.53 -4.23 -0.97
C GLU A 101 13.79 -5.32 -1.74
N LEU A 102 12.61 -5.01 -2.27
CA LEU A 102 11.83 -5.94 -3.09
C LEU A 102 12.56 -6.36 -4.37
N ALA A 103 13.31 -5.45 -4.98
CA ALA A 103 14.10 -5.75 -6.17
C ALA A 103 15.17 -6.82 -5.94
N LYS A 104 15.67 -6.98 -4.71
CA LYS A 104 16.63 -8.04 -4.32
C LYS A 104 15.99 -9.41 -4.14
N LEU A 105 14.66 -9.48 -4.07
CA LEU A 105 13.90 -10.71 -3.85
C LEU A 105 13.34 -11.31 -5.15
N LYS A 106 13.49 -10.59 -6.27
CA LYS A 106 13.19 -11.07 -7.63
C LYS A 106 14.36 -11.91 -8.14
#